data_AF-A0A2P0QM09-F1
#
_entry.id   AF-A0A2P0QM09-F1
#
_cell.length_a   1.000
_cell.length_b   1.000
_cell.length_c   1.000
_cell.angle_alpha   90.00
_cell.angle_beta   90.00
_cell.angle_gamma   90.00
#
_symmetry.space_group_name_H-M   'P 1'
#
loop_
_entity.id
_entity.type
_entity.pdbx_description
1 polymer ?
#
loop_
_entity_poly.entity_id
_entity_poly.type
_entity_poly.pdbx_seq_one_letter_code
_entity_poly.pdbx_strand_id
1 'polypeptide(L)'
;MMFGGVTPGDANRLLAYAAERAKAIIIVFPQLSDEEIAFVDSMRVLGFPILSLAGEVGGEWIPATPDTVVRQGMEKKGIRVNVTAIPIPMACSPAFEGKSIRKEEMYVEFGGGRSPAFELLKMKAVGEIQDGNVTVIGPEIDLMKEGTANPLGIIIEVSGKTMKKDYEPVLERRIHNFVNYGEGSWHVAQRDLIWIRISKEAVAKGVKIEHIGKLLAGKFRMDFPQLL
;
A
#
# COMPACT_ATOMS: atom_id res chain seq x y z
N MET A 1 -19.19 3.07 18.31
CA MET A 1 -19.30 4.21 19.25
C MET A 1 -18.54 5.43 18.76
N MET A 2 -17.19 5.42 18.65
CA MET A 2 -16.40 6.61 18.28
C MET A 2 -16.78 7.26 16.93
N PHE A 3 -16.86 6.49 15.84
CA PHE A 3 -17.20 7.03 14.52
C PHE A 3 -18.70 7.07 14.22
N GLY A 4 -19.44 6.07 14.71
CA GLY A 4 -20.88 5.92 14.42
C GLY A 4 -21.80 6.72 15.34
N GLY A 5 -21.26 7.41 16.35
CA GLY A 5 -22.04 8.16 17.33
C GLY A 5 -23.09 7.33 18.08
N VAL A 6 -22.94 6.01 18.13
CA VAL A 6 -23.91 5.11 18.77
C VAL A 6 -23.85 5.30 20.29
N THR A 7 -25.00 5.58 20.89
CA THR A 7 -25.18 5.74 22.34
C THR A 7 -24.73 4.48 23.08
N PRO A 8 -23.90 4.60 24.14
CA PRO A 8 -23.56 3.46 24.99
C PRO A 8 -24.83 2.79 25.55
N GLY A 9 -24.88 1.45 25.48
CA GLY A 9 -26.03 0.65 25.92
C GLY A 9 -27.05 0.32 24.81
N ASP A 10 -27.02 1.00 23.66
CA ASP A 10 -27.86 0.66 22.50
C ASP A 10 -27.24 -0.49 21.68
N ALA A 11 -27.44 -1.72 22.16
CA ALA A 11 -26.84 -2.92 21.58
C ALA A 11 -27.29 -3.15 20.13
N ASN A 12 -28.57 -2.98 19.83
CA ASN A 12 -29.12 -3.23 18.50
C ASN A 12 -28.51 -2.29 17.46
N ARG A 13 -28.44 -0.99 17.77
CA ARG A 13 -27.83 -0.02 16.86
C ARG A 13 -26.33 -0.22 16.71
N LEU A 14 -25.65 -0.65 17.77
CA LEU A 14 -24.23 -0.97 17.73
C LEU A 14 -23.95 -2.17 16.80
N LEU A 15 -24.73 -3.25 16.93
CA LEU A 15 -24.60 -4.44 16.10
C LEU A 15 -24.92 -4.15 14.63
N ALA A 16 -25.99 -3.39 14.37
CA ALA A 16 -26.33 -2.97 13.01
C ALA A 16 -25.20 -2.12 12.37
N TYR A 17 -24.68 -1.14 13.11
CA TYR A 17 -23.55 -0.33 12.66
C TYR A 17 -22.29 -1.17 12.39
N ALA A 18 -21.97 -2.10 13.29
CA ALA A 18 -20.83 -3.00 13.13
C ALA A 18 -20.99 -3.90 11.89
N ALA A 19 -22.15 -4.53 11.72
CA ALA A 19 -22.43 -5.41 10.59
C ALA A 19 -22.31 -4.69 9.23
N GLU A 20 -22.78 -3.45 9.15
CA GLU A 20 -22.73 -2.63 7.94
C GLU A 20 -21.32 -2.10 7.65
N ARG A 21 -20.68 -1.48 8.65
CA ARG A 21 -19.48 -0.64 8.45
C ARG A 21 -18.17 -1.39 8.70
N ALA A 22 -18.14 -2.39 9.58
CA ALA A 22 -16.95 -3.19 9.82
C ALA A 22 -16.84 -4.32 8.78
N LYS A 23 -15.81 -4.22 7.94
CA LYS A 23 -15.48 -5.25 6.94
C LYS A 23 -14.44 -6.20 7.54
N ALA A 24 -14.90 -7.10 8.41
CA ALA A 24 -14.07 -8.10 9.06
C ALA A 24 -14.49 -9.52 8.67
N ILE A 25 -13.51 -10.42 8.73
CA ILE A 25 -13.63 -11.87 8.57
C ILE A 25 -12.90 -12.53 9.74
N ILE A 26 -13.34 -13.71 10.16
CA ILE A 26 -12.70 -14.45 11.26
C ILE A 26 -12.07 -15.71 10.67
N ILE A 27 -10.79 -15.94 10.96
CA ILE A 27 -10.05 -17.13 10.52
C ILE A 27 -9.70 -17.94 11.75
N VAL A 28 -10.22 -19.16 11.81
CA VAL A 28 -10.06 -20.09 12.93
C VAL A 28 -9.03 -21.13 12.56
N PHE A 29 -7.95 -21.18 13.33
CA PHE A 29 -6.91 -22.20 13.22
C PHE A 29 -7.30 -23.46 14.04
N PRO A 30 -6.68 -24.62 13.82
CA PRO A 30 -6.96 -25.82 14.62
C PRO A 30 -6.63 -25.66 16.12
N GLN A 31 -7.10 -26.62 16.94
CA GLN A 31 -6.77 -26.78 18.36
C GLN A 31 -7.38 -25.74 19.31
N LEU A 32 -8.60 -25.29 19.04
CA LEU A 32 -9.37 -24.49 20.01
C LEU A 32 -9.95 -25.37 21.11
N SER A 33 -9.95 -24.84 22.33
CA SER A 33 -10.77 -25.32 23.44
C SER A 33 -12.26 -25.01 23.25
N ASP A 34 -13.13 -25.69 24.00
CA ASP A 34 -14.58 -25.45 23.95
C ASP A 34 -14.95 -23.99 24.29
N GLU A 35 -14.22 -23.35 25.20
CA GLU A 35 -14.42 -21.94 25.57
C GLU A 35 -14.07 -21.00 24.42
N GLU A 36 -12.98 -21.28 23.70
CA GLU A 36 -12.57 -20.49 22.54
C GLU A 36 -13.55 -20.69 21.37
N ILE A 37 -14.05 -21.91 21.17
CA ILE A 37 -15.10 -22.17 20.18
C ILE A 37 -16.35 -21.36 20.51
N ALA A 38 -16.80 -21.35 21.76
CA ALA A 38 -17.96 -20.57 22.19
C ALA A 38 -17.76 -19.06 22.01
N PHE A 39 -16.56 -18.55 22.33
CA PHE A 39 -16.22 -17.15 22.12
C PHE A 39 -16.24 -16.77 20.64
N VAL A 40 -15.59 -17.55 19.77
CA VAL A 40 -15.59 -17.32 18.33
C VAL A 40 -17.00 -17.40 17.77
N ASP A 41 -17.78 -18.38 18.20
CA ASP A 41 -19.16 -18.56 17.72
C ASP A 41 -20.04 -17.36 18.05
N SER A 42 -19.85 -16.75 19.23
CA SER A 42 -20.58 -15.55 19.65
C SER A 42 -20.37 -14.35 18.71
N MET A 43 -19.25 -14.28 17.98
CA MET A 43 -18.95 -13.19 17.04
C MET A 43 -19.89 -13.16 15.83
N ARG A 44 -20.66 -14.23 15.58
CA ARG A 44 -21.67 -14.27 14.50
C ARG A 44 -22.67 -13.12 14.57
N VAL A 45 -22.95 -12.60 15.77
CA VAL A 45 -23.85 -11.45 15.98
C VAL A 45 -23.38 -10.18 15.27
N LEU A 46 -22.09 -10.11 14.91
CA LEU A 46 -21.50 -9.00 14.15
C LEU A 46 -21.62 -9.19 12.63
N GLY A 47 -22.17 -10.32 12.17
CA GLY A 47 -22.30 -10.65 10.75
C GLY A 47 -20.95 -10.80 10.04
N PHE A 48 -19.93 -11.27 10.76
CA PHE A 48 -18.63 -11.60 10.18
C PHE A 48 -18.62 -13.08 9.77
N PRO A 49 -18.21 -13.44 8.53
CA PRO A 49 -18.05 -14.83 8.17
C PRO A 49 -16.92 -15.46 8.99
N ILE A 50 -17.20 -16.62 9.58
CA ILE A 50 -16.24 -17.42 10.34
C ILE A 50 -15.74 -18.54 9.45
N LEU A 51 -14.44 -18.52 9.14
CA LEU A 51 -13.79 -19.51 8.29
C LEU A 51 -12.90 -20.42 9.12
N SER A 52 -13.06 -21.72 8.95
CA SER A 52 -12.34 -22.74 9.72
C SER A 52 -11.30 -23.45 8.87
N LEU A 53 -10.04 -23.38 9.30
CA LEU A 53 -8.95 -24.24 8.81
C LEU A 53 -8.92 -25.60 9.53
N ALA A 54 -9.73 -25.77 10.58
CA ALA A 54 -9.84 -26.99 11.37
C ALA A 54 -10.83 -28.02 10.78
N GLY A 55 -11.44 -27.72 9.63
CA GLY A 55 -12.54 -28.50 9.05
C GLY A 55 -13.92 -28.03 9.54
N GLU A 56 -14.93 -28.88 9.35
CA GLU A 56 -16.30 -28.61 9.81
C GLU A 56 -16.38 -28.68 11.34
N VAL A 57 -16.38 -27.52 11.97
CA VAL A 57 -16.79 -27.34 13.36
C VAL A 57 -18.25 -26.88 13.27
N GLY A 58 -19.19 -27.68 13.78
CA GLY A 58 -20.62 -27.56 13.48
C GLY A 58 -21.21 -26.13 13.56
N GLY A 59 -22.25 -25.87 12.75
CA GLY A 59 -22.92 -24.56 12.67
C GLY A 59 -22.75 -23.89 11.30
N GLU A 60 -22.73 -22.55 11.27
CA GLU A 60 -22.56 -21.73 10.05
C GLU A 60 -21.07 -21.47 9.69
N TRP A 61 -20.13 -22.15 10.34
CA TRP A 61 -18.71 -21.98 10.07
C TRP A 61 -18.37 -22.56 8.69
N ILE A 62 -17.55 -21.82 7.96
CA ILE A 62 -17.27 -22.15 6.56
C ILE A 62 -15.90 -22.84 6.50
N PRO A 63 -15.81 -24.10 6.06
CA PRO A 63 -14.53 -24.76 5.90
C PRO A 63 -13.70 -24.08 4.79
N ALA A 64 -12.40 -23.92 5.06
CA ALA A 64 -11.44 -23.30 4.15
C ALA A 64 -10.06 -23.95 4.25
N THR A 65 -9.20 -23.71 3.26
CA THR A 65 -7.78 -24.12 3.29
C THR A 65 -6.87 -22.90 3.43
N PRO A 66 -5.61 -23.04 3.90
CA PRO A 66 -4.69 -21.92 4.07
C PRO A 66 -4.53 -21.04 2.81
N ASP A 67 -4.55 -21.66 1.63
CA ASP A 67 -4.40 -20.95 0.36
C ASP A 67 -5.66 -20.19 -0.08
N THR A 68 -6.83 -20.55 0.45
CA THR A 68 -8.13 -20.04 -0.03
C THR A 68 -8.87 -19.19 0.99
N VAL A 69 -8.53 -19.33 2.28
CA VAL A 69 -9.27 -18.75 3.41
C VAL A 69 -9.45 -17.24 3.29
N VAL A 70 -8.39 -16.50 2.95
CA VAL A 70 -8.48 -15.04 2.82
C VAL A 70 -9.45 -14.66 1.67
N ARG A 71 -9.27 -15.26 0.50
CA ARG A 71 -10.08 -14.99 -0.69
C ARG A 71 -11.56 -15.32 -0.45
N GLN A 72 -11.84 -16.50 0.10
CA GLN A 72 -13.19 -16.96 0.39
C GLN A 72 -13.87 -16.05 1.42
N GLY A 73 -13.14 -15.60 2.44
CA GLY A 73 -13.68 -14.72 3.48
C GLY A 73 -14.02 -13.35 2.92
N MET A 74 -13.11 -12.80 2.11
CA MET A 74 -13.34 -11.55 1.39
C MET A 74 -14.58 -11.63 0.50
N GLU A 75 -14.73 -12.70 -0.28
CA GLU A 75 -15.91 -12.91 -1.14
C GLU A 75 -17.20 -12.95 -0.32
N LYS A 76 -17.23 -13.73 0.76
CA LYS A 76 -18.40 -13.86 1.65
C LYS A 76 -18.78 -12.56 2.34
N LYS A 77 -17.79 -11.74 2.73
CA LYS A 77 -18.04 -10.42 3.33
C LYS A 77 -18.31 -9.32 2.30
N GLY A 78 -18.15 -9.60 1.01
CA GLY A 78 -18.27 -8.62 -0.07
C GLY A 78 -17.11 -7.62 -0.13
N ILE A 79 -15.92 -8.00 0.37
CA ILE A 79 -14.70 -7.20 0.29
C ILE A 79 -14.09 -7.42 -1.10
N ARG A 80 -14.11 -6.37 -1.92
CA ARG A 80 -13.47 -6.37 -3.24
C ARG A 80 -12.18 -5.55 -3.17
N VAL A 81 -11.05 -6.20 -3.47
CA VAL A 81 -9.75 -5.53 -3.57
C VAL A 81 -9.30 -5.63 -5.01
N ASN A 82 -9.02 -4.48 -5.63
CA ASN A 82 -8.35 -4.44 -6.91
C ASN A 82 -6.84 -4.60 -6.65
N VAL A 83 -6.37 -5.83 -6.48
CA VAL A 83 -4.93 -6.10 -6.34
C VAL A 83 -4.32 -6.06 -7.73
N THR A 84 -3.78 -4.91 -8.12
CA THR A 84 -2.86 -4.85 -9.26
C THR A 84 -1.46 -5.04 -8.69
N ALA A 85 -0.85 -6.19 -8.97
CA ALA A 85 0.53 -6.45 -8.55
C ALA A 85 1.47 -5.53 -9.34
N ILE A 86 2.25 -4.71 -8.64
CA ILE A 86 3.31 -3.92 -9.25
C ILE A 86 4.56 -4.82 -9.31
N PRO A 87 5.20 -5.01 -10.49
CA PRO A 87 6.34 -5.91 -10.64
C PRO A 87 7.63 -5.27 -10.09
N ILE A 88 7.77 -5.26 -8.77
CA ILE A 88 8.92 -4.71 -8.03
C ILE A 88 9.41 -5.70 -6.98
N PRO A 89 10.72 -5.71 -6.65
CA PRO A 89 11.32 -6.66 -5.70
C PRO A 89 11.14 -6.24 -4.22
N MET A 90 10.21 -5.33 -3.94
CA MET A 90 9.85 -4.88 -2.59
C MET A 90 8.35 -5.05 -2.37
N ALA A 91 7.93 -5.24 -1.13
CA ALA A 91 6.52 -5.18 -0.80
C ALA A 91 6.00 -3.74 -0.93
N CYS A 92 4.76 -3.59 -1.38
CA CYS A 92 4.08 -2.30 -1.49
C CYS A 92 2.81 -2.32 -0.63
N SER A 93 2.76 -1.47 0.39
CA SER A 93 1.59 -1.36 1.27
C SER A 93 1.61 -0.04 2.05
N PRO A 94 0.44 0.59 2.29
CA PRO A 94 0.33 1.68 3.25
C PRO A 94 0.87 1.34 4.65
N ALA A 95 0.94 0.05 5.02
CA ALA A 95 1.49 -0.40 6.30
C ALA A 95 3.00 -0.13 6.48
N PHE A 96 3.72 0.13 5.38
CA PHE A 96 5.15 0.49 5.45
C PHE A 96 5.37 2.00 5.64
N GLU A 97 4.34 2.81 5.40
CA GLU A 97 4.41 4.26 5.59
C GLU A 97 4.74 4.61 7.05
N GLY A 98 5.62 5.59 7.24
CA GLY A 98 6.04 6.05 8.57
C GLY A 98 7.23 5.29 9.18
N LYS A 99 7.70 4.20 8.55
CA LYS A 99 8.99 3.61 8.92
C LYS A 99 10.12 4.57 8.53
N SER A 100 10.85 5.09 9.51
CA SER A 100 12.03 5.91 9.25
C SER A 100 13.24 5.02 9.00
N ILE A 101 14.09 5.42 8.04
CA ILE A 101 15.36 4.74 7.75
C ILE A 101 16.48 5.54 8.39
N ARG A 102 17.15 4.95 9.37
CA ARG A 102 18.28 5.59 10.06
C ARG A 102 19.55 5.52 9.22
N LYS A 103 20.58 6.28 9.60
CA LYS A 103 21.82 6.41 8.81
C LYS A 103 22.55 5.06 8.69
N GLU A 104 22.51 4.26 9.73
CA GLU A 104 23.11 2.94 9.83
C GLU A 104 22.42 1.88 8.95
N GLU A 105 21.11 2.06 8.69
CA GLU A 105 20.28 1.18 7.86
C GLU A 105 20.22 1.62 6.40
N MET A 106 20.61 2.86 6.13
CA MET A 106 20.58 3.49 4.80
C MET A 106 21.67 2.93 3.90
N TYR A 107 21.32 2.60 2.66
CA TYR A 107 22.27 2.31 1.59
C TYR A 107 22.66 3.58 0.84
N VAL A 108 21.67 4.36 0.36
CA VAL A 108 21.89 5.65 -0.31
C VAL A 108 20.83 6.66 0.12
N GLU A 109 21.16 7.95 0.02
CA GLU A 109 20.20 9.04 0.15
C GLU A 109 20.25 10.00 -1.05
N PHE A 110 19.12 10.66 -1.28
CA PHE A 110 18.95 11.68 -2.31
C PHE A 110 18.28 12.90 -1.71
N GLY A 111 18.82 14.10 -1.92
CA GLY A 111 18.21 15.32 -1.40
C GLY A 111 18.61 15.65 0.04
N GLY A 112 17.70 16.23 0.81
CA GLY A 112 17.92 16.55 2.23
C GLY A 112 19.05 17.55 2.51
N GLY A 113 19.38 18.39 1.52
CA GLY A 113 20.52 19.32 1.58
C GLY A 113 21.89 18.64 1.43
N ARG A 114 21.95 17.33 1.18
CA ARG A 114 23.19 16.56 0.95
C ARG A 114 23.52 16.43 -0.54
N SER A 115 22.50 16.42 -1.38
CA SER A 115 22.59 16.45 -2.84
C SER A 115 21.38 17.21 -3.41
N PRO A 116 21.45 17.70 -4.65
CA PRO A 116 20.27 18.22 -5.34
C PRO A 116 19.28 17.09 -5.61
N ALA A 117 18.02 17.27 -5.24
CA ALA A 117 16.97 16.34 -5.63
C ALA A 117 15.65 17.07 -5.85
N PHE A 118 14.89 16.63 -6.85
CA PHE A 118 13.56 17.17 -7.10
C PHE A 118 12.57 16.11 -7.59
N GLU A 119 11.29 16.37 -7.37
CA GLU A 119 10.19 15.67 -8.00
C GLU A 119 9.31 16.65 -8.79
N LEU A 120 8.80 16.21 -9.93
CA LEU A 120 7.92 16.98 -10.80
C LEU A 120 6.93 16.06 -11.48
N LEU A 121 5.64 16.37 -11.36
CA LEU A 121 4.61 15.72 -12.17
C LEU A 121 4.13 16.67 -13.28
N LYS A 122 4.09 16.17 -14.51
CA LYS A 122 3.72 16.96 -15.69
C LYS A 122 2.66 16.26 -16.53
N MET A 123 1.62 16.99 -16.88
CA MET A 123 0.61 16.55 -17.84
C MET A 123 1.18 16.61 -19.27
N LYS A 124 0.93 15.55 -20.05
CA LYS A 124 1.24 15.45 -21.48
C LYS A 124 -0.02 15.18 -22.30
N ALA A 125 0.03 15.54 -23.58
CA ALA A 125 -1.09 15.28 -24.47
C ALA A 125 -1.27 13.77 -24.71
N VAL A 126 -2.49 13.38 -25.06
CA VAL A 126 -2.80 11.98 -25.35
C VAL A 126 -1.96 11.52 -26.55
N GLY A 127 -1.22 10.42 -26.38
CA GLY A 127 -0.33 9.85 -27.40
C GLY A 127 1.13 10.33 -27.34
N GLU A 128 1.48 11.26 -26.44
CA GLU A 128 2.87 11.71 -26.26
C GLU A 128 3.71 10.82 -25.34
N ILE A 129 3.07 9.94 -24.56
CA ILE A 129 3.74 9.07 -23.59
C ILE A 129 3.41 7.60 -23.83
N GLN A 130 4.36 6.73 -23.48
CA GLN A 130 4.15 5.28 -23.45
C GLN A 130 3.78 4.85 -22.03
N ASP A 131 2.62 4.24 -21.86
CA ASP A 131 2.12 3.81 -20.56
C ASP A 131 3.07 2.79 -19.91
N GLY A 132 3.31 2.96 -18.60
CA GLY A 132 4.23 2.14 -17.82
C GLY A 132 5.71 2.23 -18.18
N ASN A 133 6.11 3.10 -19.12
CA ASN A 133 7.51 3.24 -19.49
C ASN A 133 8.30 3.93 -18.36
N VAL A 134 9.42 3.32 -17.96
CA VAL A 134 10.32 3.84 -16.93
C VAL A 134 11.73 3.89 -17.52
N THR A 135 12.41 5.01 -17.32
CA THR A 135 13.78 5.22 -17.81
C THR A 135 14.63 5.81 -16.70
N VAL A 136 15.82 5.25 -16.49
CA VAL A 136 16.81 5.78 -15.56
C VAL A 136 17.92 6.42 -16.38
N ILE A 137 18.16 7.71 -16.17
CA ILE A 137 19.24 8.46 -16.83
C ILE A 137 20.30 8.77 -15.77
N GLY A 138 21.43 8.08 -15.86
CA GLY A 138 22.51 8.15 -14.88
C GLY A 138 22.84 6.79 -14.27
N PRO A 139 23.67 6.75 -13.21
CA PRO A 139 24.01 5.51 -12.53
C PRO A 139 22.79 4.92 -11.83
N GLU A 140 22.66 3.61 -11.90
CA GLU A 140 21.72 2.84 -11.09
C GLU A 140 22.31 2.60 -9.68
N ILE A 141 21.49 2.18 -8.72
CA ILE A 141 21.83 2.05 -7.30
C ILE A 141 23.01 1.10 -7.03
N ASP A 142 23.20 0.11 -7.90
CA ASP A 142 24.28 -0.88 -7.81
C ASP A 142 25.65 -0.29 -8.19
N LEU A 143 25.66 0.85 -8.89
CA LEU A 143 26.87 1.63 -9.19
C LEU A 143 27.14 2.71 -8.13
N MET A 144 26.21 2.92 -7.20
CA MET A 144 26.37 3.91 -6.13
C MET A 144 27.11 3.30 -4.93
N LYS A 145 27.94 4.11 -4.28
CA LYS A 145 28.63 3.67 -3.07
C LYS A 145 27.69 3.71 -1.86
N GLU A 146 27.69 2.66 -1.05
CA GLU A 146 26.96 2.61 0.20
C GLU A 146 27.31 3.80 1.13
N GLY A 147 26.30 4.36 1.78
CA GLY A 147 26.38 5.49 2.71
C GLY A 147 26.54 6.86 2.03
N THR A 148 26.43 6.95 0.70
CA THR A 148 26.60 8.20 -0.04
C THR A 148 25.30 8.91 -0.38
N ALA A 149 25.40 10.22 -0.58
CA ALA A 149 24.34 11.06 -1.11
C ALA A 149 24.52 11.26 -2.62
N ASN A 150 23.45 11.05 -3.39
CA ASN A 150 23.47 11.14 -4.86
C ASN A 150 22.36 12.08 -5.35
N PRO A 151 22.51 12.76 -6.50
CA PRO A 151 21.43 13.58 -7.04
C PRO A 151 20.29 12.70 -7.59
N LEU A 152 19.06 13.19 -7.54
CA LEU A 152 17.89 12.49 -8.10
C LEU A 152 16.86 13.47 -8.67
N GLY A 153 16.42 13.24 -9.90
CA GLY A 153 15.25 13.90 -10.47
C GLY A 153 14.16 12.87 -10.75
N ILE A 154 12.99 13.03 -10.13
CA ILE A 154 11.80 12.23 -10.42
C ILE A 154 10.89 13.05 -11.33
N ILE A 155 10.80 12.67 -12.59
CA ILE A 155 9.88 13.29 -13.55
C ILE A 155 8.81 12.25 -13.88
N ILE A 156 7.56 12.57 -13.56
CA ILE A 156 6.41 11.72 -13.85
C ILE A 156 5.58 12.42 -14.91
N GLU A 157 5.46 11.79 -16.07
CA GLU A 157 4.60 12.28 -17.14
C GLU A 157 3.30 11.50 -17.12
N VAL A 158 2.17 12.22 -17.04
CA VAL A 158 0.83 11.62 -16.99
C VAL A 158 -0.02 12.13 -18.14
N SER A 159 -0.93 11.30 -18.62
CA SER A 159 -1.92 11.68 -19.63
C SER A 159 -3.25 11.04 -19.29
N GLY A 160 -4.35 11.74 -19.56
CA GLY A 160 -5.69 11.24 -19.27
C GLY A 160 -6.76 12.20 -19.76
N LYS A 161 -7.94 11.67 -20.13
CA LYS A 161 -9.01 12.47 -20.76
C LYS A 161 -9.57 13.56 -19.84
N THR A 162 -9.59 13.29 -18.54
CA THR A 162 -10.09 14.24 -17.53
C THR A 162 -8.96 14.89 -16.73
N MET A 163 -7.69 14.61 -17.09
CA MET A 163 -6.53 15.24 -16.48
C MET A 163 -6.49 16.73 -16.85
N LYS A 164 -6.12 17.57 -15.88
CA LYS A 164 -5.99 19.01 -16.04
C LYS A 164 -4.69 19.47 -15.41
N LYS A 165 -4.10 20.53 -15.94
CA LYS A 165 -2.87 21.12 -15.41
C LYS A 165 -2.97 21.49 -13.92
N ASP A 166 -4.13 21.96 -13.48
CA ASP A 166 -4.37 22.32 -12.07
C ASP A 166 -4.31 21.11 -11.11
N TYR A 167 -4.37 19.87 -11.63
CA TYR A 167 -4.24 18.66 -10.83
C TYR A 167 -2.78 18.21 -10.66
N GLU A 168 -1.82 18.77 -11.42
CA GLU A 168 -0.39 18.47 -11.28
C GLU A 168 0.09 18.55 -9.81
N PRO A 169 -0.11 19.65 -9.08
CA PRO A 169 0.36 19.75 -7.69
C PRO A 169 -0.39 18.83 -6.71
N VAL A 170 -1.62 18.41 -7.04
CA VAL A 170 -2.40 17.48 -6.21
C VAL A 170 -1.84 16.06 -6.35
N LEU A 171 -1.53 15.66 -7.59
CA LEU A 171 -0.94 14.36 -7.87
C LEU A 171 0.53 14.28 -7.44
N GLU A 172 1.30 15.35 -7.62
CA GLU A 172 2.71 15.43 -7.19
C GLU A 172 2.85 15.12 -5.69
N ARG A 173 1.94 15.63 -4.85
CA ARG A 173 1.92 15.32 -3.41
C ARG A 173 1.78 13.83 -3.08
N ARG A 174 1.25 13.03 -4.00
CA ARG A 174 1.08 11.58 -3.80
C ARG A 174 2.37 10.81 -3.96
N ILE A 175 3.39 11.38 -4.62
CA ILE A 175 4.73 10.79 -4.74
C ILE A 175 5.27 10.46 -3.35
N HIS A 176 5.11 11.39 -2.40
CA HIS A 176 5.46 11.17 -1.00
C HIS A 176 4.86 9.88 -0.42
N ASN A 177 3.54 9.70 -0.53
CA ASN A 177 2.88 8.50 0.01
C ASN A 177 3.35 7.25 -0.74
N PHE A 178 3.43 7.31 -2.07
CA PHE A 178 3.74 6.16 -2.91
C PHE A 178 5.17 5.65 -2.69
N VAL A 179 6.16 6.53 -2.58
CA VAL A 179 7.53 6.11 -2.22
C VAL A 179 7.56 5.53 -0.81
N ASN A 180 6.83 6.09 0.16
CA ASN A 180 6.76 5.52 1.51
C ASN A 180 5.96 4.21 1.62
N TYR A 181 5.19 3.82 0.60
CA TYR A 181 4.53 2.51 0.56
C TYR A 181 5.48 1.38 0.19
N GLY A 182 6.65 1.69 -0.37
CA GLY A 182 7.69 0.70 -0.65
C GLY A 182 8.40 0.26 0.63
N GLU A 183 8.46 -1.04 0.88
CA GLU A 183 9.23 -1.57 2.01
C GLU A 183 10.73 -1.23 1.85
N GLY A 184 11.27 -0.49 2.81
CA GLY A 184 12.67 -0.07 2.80
C GLY A 184 12.96 1.16 1.94
N SER A 185 11.94 1.91 1.54
CA SER A 185 12.06 3.28 1.04
C SER A 185 11.42 4.28 2.00
N TRP A 186 11.99 5.48 2.05
CA TRP A 186 11.51 6.58 2.89
C TRP A 186 11.60 7.88 2.12
N HIS A 187 10.58 8.72 2.21
CA HIS A 187 10.49 10.00 1.51
C HIS A 187 9.90 11.09 2.41
N VAL A 188 10.46 12.29 2.38
CA VAL A 188 9.88 13.49 3.02
C VAL A 188 10.05 14.73 2.15
N ALA A 189 9.37 15.81 2.56
CA ALA A 189 9.27 17.07 1.83
C ALA A 189 8.61 16.90 0.47
N GLN A 190 8.82 17.86 -0.44
CA GLN A 190 8.16 17.93 -1.74
C GLN A 190 8.97 18.79 -2.71
N ARG A 191 8.67 18.72 -4.01
CA ARG A 191 9.28 19.55 -5.08
C ARG A 191 10.81 19.41 -5.12
N ASP A 192 11.54 20.50 -5.05
CA ASP A 192 13.00 20.60 -5.12
C ASP A 192 13.70 20.46 -3.75
N LEU A 193 12.94 20.14 -2.71
CA LEU A 193 13.43 19.97 -1.34
C LEU A 193 13.25 18.55 -0.83
N ILE A 194 12.92 17.60 -1.70
CA ILE A 194 12.70 16.20 -1.32
C ILE A 194 13.90 15.59 -0.62
N TRP A 195 13.64 14.59 0.21
CA TRP A 195 14.67 13.75 0.79
C TRP A 195 14.22 12.31 0.79
N ILE A 196 14.98 11.46 0.09
CA ILE A 196 14.70 10.04 -0.08
C ILE A 196 15.84 9.22 0.52
N ARG A 197 15.49 8.12 1.18
CA ARG A 197 16.42 7.07 1.61
C ARG A 197 15.95 5.71 1.12
N ILE A 198 16.91 4.88 0.77
CA ILE A 198 16.69 3.46 0.46
C ILE A 198 17.54 2.64 1.44
N SER A 199 16.95 1.62 2.06
CA SER A 199 17.62 0.78 3.05
C SER A 199 18.54 -0.25 2.41
N LYS A 200 19.53 -0.73 3.18
CA LYS A 200 20.41 -1.83 2.76
C LYS A 200 19.64 -3.11 2.48
N GLU A 201 18.59 -3.38 3.26
CA GLU A 201 17.72 -4.54 3.08
C GLU A 201 16.96 -4.50 1.75
N ALA A 202 16.42 -3.33 1.38
CA ALA A 202 15.76 -3.15 0.09
C ALA A 202 16.73 -3.42 -1.07
N VAL A 203 17.93 -2.86 -1.02
CA VAL A 203 18.96 -3.08 -2.04
C VAL A 203 19.38 -4.56 -2.10
N ALA A 204 19.52 -5.22 -0.95
CA ALA A 204 19.81 -6.66 -0.89
C ALA A 204 18.70 -7.53 -1.49
N LYS A 205 17.43 -7.09 -1.41
CA LYS A 205 16.27 -7.71 -2.10
C LYS A 205 16.26 -7.44 -3.62
N GLY A 206 17.16 -6.61 -4.13
CA GLY A 206 17.28 -6.28 -5.56
C GLY A 206 16.56 -4.98 -5.97
N VAL A 207 16.16 -4.14 -5.01
CA VAL A 207 15.59 -2.82 -5.31
C VAL A 207 16.59 -1.95 -6.07
N LYS A 208 16.06 -1.21 -7.03
CA LYS A 208 16.76 -0.30 -7.97
C LYS A 208 15.94 0.98 -8.10
N ILE A 209 16.54 2.06 -8.58
CA ILE A 209 15.88 3.32 -8.90
C ILE A 209 14.75 3.10 -9.91
N GLU A 210 14.96 2.25 -10.92
CA GLU A 210 13.90 1.84 -11.86
C GLU A 210 12.64 1.32 -11.13
N HIS A 211 12.81 0.61 -10.03
CA HIS A 211 11.68 0.06 -9.26
C HIS A 211 10.89 1.16 -8.52
N ILE A 212 11.51 2.29 -8.16
CA ILE A 212 10.79 3.46 -7.65
C ILE A 212 9.89 4.04 -8.75
N GLY A 213 10.40 4.12 -9.98
CA GLY A 213 9.60 4.55 -11.14
C GLY A 213 8.41 3.62 -11.42
N LYS A 214 8.63 2.29 -11.39
CA LYS A 214 7.56 1.29 -11.55
C LYS A 214 6.51 1.36 -10.45
N LEU A 215 6.95 1.56 -9.20
CA LEU A 215 6.08 1.79 -8.05
C LEU A 215 5.18 3.00 -8.26
N LEU A 216 5.77 4.13 -8.65
CA LEU A 216 5.03 5.37 -8.92
C LEU A 216 4.03 5.19 -10.06
N ALA A 217 4.46 4.69 -11.22
CA ALA A 217 3.59 4.48 -12.37
C ALA A 217 2.40 3.56 -12.03
N GLY A 218 2.66 2.43 -11.36
CA GLY A 218 1.63 1.50 -10.93
C GLY A 218 0.66 2.15 -9.94
N LYS A 219 1.16 2.87 -8.93
CA LYS A 219 0.32 3.53 -7.92
C LYS A 219 -0.53 4.65 -8.48
N PHE A 220 -0.01 5.47 -9.38
CA PHE A 220 -0.81 6.49 -10.06
C PHE A 220 -1.95 5.88 -10.87
N ARG A 221 -1.67 4.82 -11.63
CA ARG A 221 -2.70 4.11 -12.42
C ARG A 221 -3.78 3.47 -11.53
N MET A 222 -3.38 2.90 -10.40
CA MET A 222 -4.29 2.23 -9.46
C MET A 222 -5.16 3.20 -8.65
N ASP A 223 -4.58 4.30 -8.16
CA ASP A 223 -5.29 5.24 -7.29
C ASP A 223 -6.14 6.23 -8.11
N PHE A 224 -5.79 6.46 -9.37
CA PHE A 224 -6.46 7.44 -10.24
C PHE A 224 -6.92 6.88 -11.61
N PRO A 225 -7.61 5.71 -11.66
CA PRO A 225 -7.89 4.99 -12.90
C PRO A 225 -8.86 5.70 -13.86
N GLN A 226 -9.68 6.63 -13.34
CA GLN A 226 -10.60 7.43 -14.16
C GLN A 226 -9.95 8.74 -14.64
N LEU A 227 -8.90 9.19 -13.95
CA LEU A 227 -8.23 10.45 -14.23
C LEU A 227 -7.10 10.28 -15.25
N LEU A 228 -6.32 9.20 -15.08
CA LEU A 228 -5.12 8.85 -15.84
C LEU A 228 -5.34 7.63 -16.73
#